data_AF-A0A7Y6A981-F1
#
_entry.id   AF-A0A7Y6A981-F1
#
_cell.length_a   1.000
_cell.length_b   1.000
_cell.length_c   1.000
_cell.angle_alpha   90.00
_cell.angle_beta   90.00
_cell.angle_gamma   90.00
#
_symmetry.space_group_name_H-M   'P 1'
#
loop_
_entity.id
_entity.type
_entity.pdbx_description
1 polymer ?
#
loop_
_entity_poly.entity_id
_entity_poly.type
_entity_poly.pdbx_seq_one_letter_code
_entity_poly.pdbx_strand_id
1 'polypeptide(L)'
;MARTACWDRVTRIAVTFDQVAQYALPPAEGKAGDPRWPAFAARYRLDPAVPVQWEVEALDPVELRRLVDAAVAPYVDRGVLDAVLADEEAQRQALRASADRWPGA
;
A
#
# COMPACT_ATOMS: atom_id res chain seq x y z
N MET A 1 -25.51 -7.36 11.18
CA MET A 1 -24.63 -6.21 11.43
C MET A 1 -24.73 -5.26 10.25
N ALA A 2 -25.22 -4.04 10.45
CA ALA A 2 -25.21 -3.01 9.42
C ALA A 2 -23.78 -2.50 9.24
N ARG A 3 -23.26 -2.51 8.01
CA ARG A 3 -21.93 -1.95 7.71
C ARG A 3 -22.00 -0.43 7.89
N THR A 4 -21.01 0.15 8.57
CA THR A 4 -20.87 1.60 8.71
C THR A 4 -20.62 2.23 7.33
N ALA A 5 -21.17 3.42 7.09
CA ALA A 5 -21.11 4.16 5.82
C ALA A 5 -19.69 4.69 5.45
N CYS A 6 -18.63 4.14 6.06
CA CYS A 6 -17.25 4.59 5.84
C CYS A 6 -16.52 3.84 4.71
N TRP A 7 -17.21 2.98 3.97
CA TRP A 7 -16.63 2.15 2.91
C TRP A 7 -17.35 2.28 1.57
N ASP A 8 -17.78 3.50 1.24
CA ASP A 8 -18.50 3.77 -0.03
C ASP A 8 -17.64 3.48 -1.26
N ARG A 9 -16.30 3.44 -1.11
CA ARG A 9 -15.37 3.09 -2.20
C ARG A 9 -14.18 2.30 -1.70
N VAL A 10 -13.87 1.22 -2.43
CA VAL A 10 -12.63 0.43 -2.28
C VAL A 10 -11.92 0.41 -3.64
N THR A 11 -10.67 0.85 -3.67
CA THR A 11 -9.83 0.86 -4.88
C THR A 11 -8.67 -0.10 -4.70
N ARG A 12 -8.49 -1.03 -5.65
CA ARG A 12 -7.28 -1.88 -5.70
C ARG A 12 -6.14 -1.08 -6.33
N ILE A 13 -5.03 -0.96 -5.62
CA ILE A 13 -3.87 -0.13 -6.02
C ILE A 13 -2.59 -0.94 -6.29
N ALA A 14 -2.54 -2.18 -5.82
CA ALA A 14 -1.39 -3.07 -5.93
C ALA A 14 -1.86 -4.49 -6.28
N VAL A 15 -0.93 -5.28 -6.82
CA VAL A 15 -1.12 -6.68 -7.26
C VAL A 15 -2.34 -6.81 -8.19
N THR A 16 -2.49 -5.86 -9.12
CA THR A 16 -3.39 -6.01 -10.26
C THR A 16 -2.77 -6.96 -11.28
N PHE A 17 -3.59 -7.56 -12.14
CA PHE A 17 -3.05 -8.49 -13.14
C PHE A 17 -2.17 -7.78 -14.19
N ASP A 18 -2.44 -6.50 -14.48
CA ASP A 18 -1.57 -5.69 -15.33
C ASP A 18 -0.20 -5.47 -14.68
N GLN A 19 -0.16 -5.22 -13.37
CA GLN A 19 1.10 -5.12 -12.61
C GLN A 19 1.86 -6.46 -12.55
N VAL A 20 1.15 -7.59 -12.45
CA VAL A 20 1.75 -8.92 -12.52
C VAL A 20 2.52 -9.08 -13.83
N ALA A 21 1.91 -8.71 -14.96
CA ALA A 21 2.56 -8.77 -16.27
C ALA A 21 3.69 -7.74 -16.41
N GLN A 22 3.45 -6.50 -15.98
CA GLN A 22 4.41 -5.39 -16.11
C GLN A 22 5.69 -5.63 -15.31
N TYR A 23 5.57 -6.10 -14.06
CA TYR A 23 6.71 -6.33 -13.17
C TYR A 23 7.21 -7.77 -13.19
N ALA A 24 6.63 -8.63 -14.02
CA ALA A 24 6.92 -10.06 -14.06
C ALA A 24 6.88 -10.70 -12.67
N LEU A 25 5.83 -10.42 -11.89
CA LEU A 25 5.75 -10.85 -10.50
C LEU A 25 5.72 -12.39 -10.41
N PRO A 26 6.56 -13.00 -9.55
CA PRO A 26 6.59 -14.45 -9.40
C PRO A 26 5.27 -14.96 -8.80
N PRO A 27 4.64 -15.98 -9.40
CA PRO A 27 3.50 -16.64 -8.80
C PRO A 27 3.95 -17.54 -7.64
N ALA A 28 3.13 -17.61 -6.60
CA ALA A 28 3.21 -18.60 -5.53
C ALA A 28 2.12 -19.67 -5.73
N GLU A 29 2.28 -20.82 -5.06
CA GLU A 29 1.25 -21.87 -5.04
C GLU A 29 -0.05 -21.31 -4.45
N GLY A 30 -1.14 -21.45 -5.21
CA GLY A 30 -2.46 -21.00 -4.81
C GLY A 30 -3.21 -22.06 -4.00
N LYS A 31 -4.31 -21.66 -3.38
CA LYS A 31 -5.15 -22.57 -2.61
C LYS A 31 -5.73 -23.69 -3.48
N ALA A 32 -5.40 -24.94 -3.16
CA ALA A 32 -6.03 -26.11 -3.75
C ALA A 32 -7.55 -26.08 -3.52
N GLY A 33 -8.32 -26.25 -4.61
CA GLY A 33 -9.78 -26.26 -4.57
C GLY A 33 -10.44 -24.90 -4.31
N ASP A 34 -9.75 -23.76 -4.54
CA ASP A 34 -10.42 -22.45 -4.49
C ASP A 34 -11.54 -22.39 -5.55
N PRO A 35 -12.83 -22.26 -5.16
CA PRO A 35 -13.94 -22.25 -6.11
C PRO A 35 -13.92 -21.03 -7.05
N ARG A 36 -13.12 -20.00 -6.72
CA ARG A 36 -12.96 -18.80 -7.55
C ARG A 36 -11.88 -18.96 -8.62
N TRP A 37 -10.98 -19.94 -8.47
CA TRP A 37 -9.84 -20.14 -9.37
C TRP A 37 -10.25 -20.37 -10.83
N PRO A 38 -11.20 -21.26 -11.17
CA PRO A 38 -11.51 -21.53 -12.58
C PRO A 38 -11.94 -20.29 -13.37
N ALA A 39 -12.76 -19.42 -12.75
CA ALA A 39 -13.19 -18.17 -13.37
C ALA A 39 -12.03 -17.16 -13.50
N PHE A 40 -11.14 -17.09 -12.50
CA PHE A 40 -9.95 -16.24 -12.55
C PHE A 40 -8.96 -16.70 -13.62
N ALA A 41 -8.66 -18.00 -13.66
CA ALA A 41 -7.78 -18.62 -14.65
C ALA A 41 -8.30 -18.40 -16.08
N ALA A 42 -9.60 -18.59 -16.31
CA ALA A 42 -10.21 -18.32 -17.61
C ALA A 42 -10.09 -16.84 -18.01
N ARG A 43 -10.37 -15.91 -17.08
CA ARG A 43 -10.28 -14.45 -17.32
C ARG A 43 -8.88 -14.03 -17.77
N TYR A 44 -7.84 -14.62 -17.18
CA TYR A 44 -6.46 -14.24 -17.40
C TYR A 44 -5.64 -15.25 -18.20
N ARG A 45 -6.30 -16.26 -18.79
CA ARG A 45 -5.71 -17.31 -19.64
C ARG A 45 -4.58 -18.10 -18.95
N LEU A 46 -4.79 -18.45 -17.68
CA LEU A 46 -3.91 -19.30 -16.89
C LEU A 46 -4.37 -20.77 -16.95
N ASP A 47 -3.50 -21.69 -16.54
CA ASP A 47 -3.85 -23.11 -16.46
C ASP A 47 -4.86 -23.37 -15.33
N PRO A 48 -6.10 -23.81 -15.63
CA PRO A 48 -7.09 -24.09 -14.60
C PRO A 48 -6.71 -25.25 -13.66
N ALA A 49 -5.77 -26.11 -14.04
CA ALA A 49 -5.31 -27.23 -13.21
C ALA A 49 -4.27 -26.83 -12.16
N VAL A 50 -3.67 -25.64 -12.27
CA VAL A 50 -2.57 -25.20 -11.40
C VAL A 50 -2.93 -23.86 -10.73
N PRO A 51 -3.61 -23.89 -9.56
CA PRO A 51 -3.89 -22.69 -8.79
C PRO A 51 -2.63 -21.93 -8.44
N VAL A 52 -2.58 -20.63 -8.77
CA VAL A 52 -1.52 -19.72 -8.33
C VAL A 52 -2.08 -18.47 -7.67
N GLN A 53 -1.26 -17.83 -6.85
CA GLN A 53 -1.54 -16.54 -6.24
C GLN A 53 -0.33 -15.61 -6.35
N TRP A 54 -0.55 -14.31 -6.24
CA TRP A 54 0.52 -13.32 -6.17
C TRP A 54 0.42 -12.58 -4.85
N GLU A 55 1.52 -12.61 -4.12
CA GLU A 55 1.64 -11.94 -2.82
C GLU A 55 2.11 -10.51 -3.00
N VAL A 56 1.74 -9.63 -2.06
CA VAL A 56 2.14 -8.22 -2.10
C VAL A 56 3.66 -8.10 -1.95
N GLU A 57 4.26 -9.01 -1.20
CA GLU A 57 5.69 -9.17 -0.93
C GLU A 57 6.50 -9.50 -2.20
N ALA A 58 5.83 -9.89 -3.30
CA ALA A 58 6.48 -10.07 -4.59
C ALA A 58 6.84 -8.72 -5.26
N LEU A 59 6.21 -7.61 -4.84
CA LEU A 59 6.56 -6.27 -5.30
C LEU A 59 7.81 -5.75 -4.59
N ASP A 60 8.63 -5.00 -5.32
CA ASP A 60 9.71 -4.23 -4.72
C ASP A 60 9.13 -3.25 -3.66
N PRO A 61 9.70 -3.18 -2.44
CA PRO A 61 9.18 -2.32 -1.37
C PRO A 61 9.12 -0.83 -1.72
N VAL A 62 10.06 -0.33 -2.52
CA VAL A 62 10.07 1.08 -2.98
C VAL A 62 8.95 1.31 -3.97
N GLU A 63 8.70 0.37 -4.87
CA GLU A 63 7.59 0.45 -5.82
C GLU A 63 6.22 0.34 -5.14
N LEU A 64 6.06 -0.57 -4.17
CA LEU A 64 4.85 -0.64 -3.35
C LEU A 64 4.60 0.69 -2.63
N ARG A 65 5.63 1.28 -2.04
CA ARG A 65 5.53 2.59 -1.39
C ARG A 65 5.08 3.66 -2.39
N ARG A 66 5.68 3.69 -3.58
CA ARG A 66 5.31 4.65 -4.64
C ARG A 66 3.85 4.50 -5.06
N LEU A 67 3.34 3.28 -5.22
CA LEU A 67 1.94 3.00 -5.58
C LEU A 67 0.98 3.50 -4.51
N VAL A 68 1.30 3.26 -3.23
CA VAL A 68 0.50 3.73 -2.09
C VAL A 68 0.51 5.26 -2.03
N ASP A 69 1.69 5.89 -2.07
CA ASP A 69 1.82 7.34 -2.01
C ASP A 69 1.06 8.01 -3.16
N ALA A 70 1.15 7.47 -4.38
CA ALA A 70 0.41 7.97 -5.54
C ALA A 70 -1.11 7.82 -5.39
N ALA A 71 -1.58 6.71 -4.82
CA ALA A 71 -3.00 6.50 -4.59
C ALA A 71 -3.57 7.40 -3.49
N VAL A 72 -2.76 7.73 -2.48
CA VAL A 72 -3.19 8.57 -1.34
C VAL A 72 -3.06 10.05 -1.64
N ALA A 73 -2.09 10.46 -2.47
CA ALA A 73 -1.78 11.87 -2.75
C ALA A 73 -3.00 12.74 -3.11
N PRO A 74 -3.99 12.30 -3.92
CA PRO A 74 -5.16 13.11 -4.24
C PRO A 74 -6.07 13.43 -3.04
N TYR A 75 -5.94 12.70 -1.94
CA TYR A 75 -6.72 12.89 -0.71
C TYR A 75 -5.98 13.71 0.34
N VAL A 76 -4.75 14.15 0.05
CA VAL A 76 -3.92 14.92 0.97
C VAL A 76 -3.92 16.39 0.55
N ASP A 77 -4.38 17.25 1.44
CA ASP A 77 -4.15 18.69 1.30
C ASP A 77 -2.67 18.99 1.58
N ARG A 78 -1.94 19.33 0.51
CA ARG A 78 -0.50 19.61 0.58
C ARG A 78 -0.19 20.88 1.38
N GLY A 79 -1.04 21.90 1.29
CA GLY A 79 -0.81 23.14 2.04
C GLY A 79 -0.94 22.93 3.54
N VAL A 80 -1.95 22.16 3.96
CA VAL A 80 -2.12 21.78 5.37
C VAL A 80 -0.97 20.88 5.83
N LEU A 81 -0.58 19.88 5.04
CA LEU A 81 0.53 18.99 5.38
C LEU A 81 1.84 19.76 5.55
N ASP A 82 2.17 20.65 4.61
CA ASP A 82 3.41 21.42 4.64
C ASP A 82 3.45 22.37 5.85
N ALA A 83 2.31 22.98 6.22
CA ALA A 83 2.20 23.81 7.42
C ALA A 83 2.43 23.01 8.71
N VAL A 84 1.87 21.80 8.81
CA VAL A 84 2.08 20.91 9.96
C VAL A 84 3.54 20.47 10.04
N LEU A 85 4.16 20.10 8.92
CA LEU A 85 5.57 19.69 8.88
C LEU A 85 6.51 20.82 9.32
N ALA A 86 6.21 22.07 8.95
CA ALA A 86 6.98 23.23 9.38
C ALA A 86 6.87 23.48 10.89
N ASP A 87 5.67 23.35 11.45
CA ASP A 87 5.43 23.48 12.90
C ASP A 87 6.14 22.35 13.67
N GLU A 88 6.04 21.10 13.21
CA GLU A 88 6.76 19.97 13.81
C GLU A 88 8.28 20.19 13.85
N GLU A 89 8.87 20.72 12.78
CA GLU A 89 10.31 20.98 12.73
C GLU A 89 10.71 22.10 13.70
N ALA A 90 9.93 23.18 13.80
CA ALA A 90 10.15 24.24 14.78
C ALA A 90 10.08 23.70 16.23
N GLN A 91 9.11 22.83 16.50
CA GLN A 91 8.95 22.17 17.81
C GLN A 91 10.14 21.26 18.13
N ARG A 92 10.60 20.44 17.17
CA ARG A 92 11.80 19.59 17.35
C ARG A 92 13.04 20.43 17.66
N GLN A 93 13.21 21.58 17.00
CA GLN A 93 14.32 22.49 17.27
C GLN A 93 14.23 23.10 18.68
N ALA A 94 13.05 23.51 19.12
CA ALA A 94 12.84 24.03 20.47
C ALA A 94 13.11 22.96 21.56
N LEU A 95 12.72 21.71 21.30
CA LEU A 95 12.99 20.57 22.20
C LEU A 95 14.49 20.27 22.29
N ARG A 96 15.20 20.20 21.15
CA ARG A 96 16.66 20.00 21.12
C ARG A 96 17.38 21.10 21.90
N ALA A 97 17.05 22.36 21.62
CA ALA A 97 17.66 23.49 22.29
C ALA A 97 17.38 23.50 23.80
N SER A 98 16.21 22.99 24.23
CA SER A 98 15.87 22.87 25.65
C SER A 98 16.60 21.71 26.33
N ALA A 99 16.75 20.56 25.64
CA ALA A 99 17.55 19.44 26.10
C ALA A 99 19.03 19.81 26.27
N ASP A 100 19.59 20.57 25.33
CA ASP A 100 20.98 21.06 25.39
C ASP A 100 21.24 22.01 26.58
N ARG A 101 20.19 22.70 27.06
CA ARG A 101 20.26 23.62 28.20
C ARG A 101 19.90 22.98 29.53
N TRP A 102 19.52 21.70 29.55
CA TRP A 102 19.09 21.03 30.77
C TRP A 102 20.31 20.67 31.63
N PRO A 103 20.45 21.22 32.85
CA PRO A 103 21.57 20.91 33.73
C PRO A 103 21.29 19.57 34.43
N GLY A 104 21.69 18.47 33.82
CA GLY A 104 21.54 17.13 34.39
C GLY A 104 21.76 15.94 33.45
N ALA A 105 22.57 16.09 32.40
CA ALA A 105 23.12 14.96 31.64
C ALA A 105 24.57 14.70 32.08
#